data_AF-A0A7R9I0N6-F1
#
_entry.id   AF-A0A7R9I0N6-F1
#
_cell.length_a   1.000
_cell.length_b   1.000
_cell.length_c   1.000
_cell.angle_alpha   90.00
_cell.angle_beta   90.00
_cell.angle_gamma   90.00
#
_symmetry.space_group_name_H-M   'P 1'
#
loop_
_entity.id
_entity.type
_entity.pdbx_description
1 polymer ?
#
loop_
_entity_poly.entity_id
_entity_poly.type
_entity_poly.pdbx_seq_one_letter_code
_entity_poly.pdbx_strand_id
1 'polypeptide(L)'
;MSFANSIGAKQAAKEHVLAVSRDFISQPRLTYKTVSGVNGPLVILDEVKFPKFAEIVQLRLADGTIRSGQVLEVSGSKAVVQVFEGTSGIDAKNTLCEFTGDILRTPVSEDMLGRVFNGSGKPIDKGPPILAEDYLDIQGQPINPWSRIYPEEMIQTGISAIDVMNSIARGQKIPIFSAAGLPHNEIAAQICRQAGLVKLPGKSVLDDHEDNFAIVFAAMGVNMETARFFKQDFEENGSMENVCLFLNLANDPTIERIITPRLALTAAEFLAYQCEKHVLVILTDMSSYAEALREV
;
A
#
# COMPACT_ATOMS: atom_id res chain seq x y z
N MET A 1 22.98 -5.07 25.88
CA MET A 1 23.11 -3.61 25.60
C MET A 1 22.35 -3.37 24.32
N SER A 2 21.20 -2.70 24.42
CA SER A 2 20.30 -2.42 23.32
C SER A 2 20.89 -1.37 22.39
N PHE A 3 21.18 -1.75 21.15
CA PHE A 3 21.25 -0.82 20.03
C PHE A 3 20.11 -1.17 19.09
N ALA A 4 18.88 -0.80 19.50
CA ALA A 4 17.88 -0.47 18.51
C ALA A 4 18.43 0.76 17.78
N ASN A 5 18.85 0.60 16.53
CA ASN A 5 19.13 1.72 15.64
C ASN A 5 17.80 2.40 15.32
N SER A 6 17.21 3.09 16.32
CA SER A 6 16.22 4.11 16.02
C SER A 6 16.99 5.26 15.39
N ILE A 7 16.71 5.52 14.12
CA ILE A 7 17.25 6.68 13.42
C ILE A 7 16.90 7.90 14.28
N GLY A 8 17.92 8.58 14.84
CA GLY A 8 17.67 9.73 15.69
C GLY A 8 16.85 10.78 14.92
N ALA A 9 15.91 11.48 15.56
CA ALA A 9 14.99 12.40 14.88
C ALA A 9 15.67 13.42 13.93
N LYS A 10 16.93 13.80 14.22
CA LYS A 10 17.74 14.67 13.34
C LYS A 10 18.27 13.99 12.07
N GLN A 11 18.50 12.69 12.12
CA GLN A 11 18.94 11.88 11.00
C GLN A 11 17.76 11.51 10.10
N ALA A 12 16.61 11.11 10.67
CA ALA A 12 15.37 10.89 9.92
C ALA A 12 14.94 12.15 9.18
N ALA A 13 15.05 13.33 9.82
CA ALA A 13 14.79 14.60 9.16
C ALA A 13 15.77 14.89 8.00
N LYS A 14 17.03 14.46 8.08
CA LYS A 14 18.00 14.64 6.99
C LYS A 14 17.70 13.69 5.83
N GLU A 15 17.40 12.44 6.11
CA GLU A 15 17.04 11.44 5.10
C GLU A 15 15.75 11.86 4.38
N HIS A 16 14.74 12.33 5.12
CA HIS A 16 13.54 12.91 4.52
C HIS A 16 13.83 14.12 3.63
N VAL A 17 14.70 15.02 4.06
CA VAL A 17 15.12 16.17 3.21
C VAL A 17 15.83 15.68 1.95
N LEU A 18 16.70 14.68 2.06
CA LEU A 18 17.39 14.09 0.93
C LEU A 18 16.41 13.42 -0.04
N ALA A 19 15.47 12.63 0.46
CA ALA A 19 14.42 11.96 -0.30
C ALA A 19 13.59 12.96 -1.11
N VAL A 20 13.13 14.03 -0.46
CA VAL A 20 12.36 15.10 -1.12
C VAL A 20 13.21 15.85 -2.16
N SER A 21 14.52 15.98 -1.92
CA SER A 21 15.42 16.77 -2.78
C SER A 21 16.05 15.98 -3.94
N ARG A 22 15.95 14.65 -3.98
CA ARG A 22 16.68 13.83 -4.96
C ARG A 22 16.16 14.03 -6.40
N ASP A 23 14.84 14.09 -6.57
CA ASP A 23 14.15 14.25 -7.85
C ASP A 23 13.16 15.43 -7.82
N PHE A 24 13.60 16.62 -7.38
CA PHE A 24 12.68 17.75 -7.24
C PHE A 24 12.28 18.35 -8.60
N ILE A 25 10.97 18.39 -8.86
CA ILE A 25 10.40 19.12 -9.99
C ILE A 25 10.26 20.59 -9.58
N SER A 26 11.10 21.46 -10.11
CA SER A 26 11.07 22.89 -9.82
C SER A 26 10.06 23.68 -10.67
N GLN A 27 9.43 23.04 -11.66
CA GLN A 27 8.47 23.69 -12.54
C GLN A 27 7.15 23.96 -11.80
N PRO A 28 6.53 25.13 -11.99
CA PRO A 28 5.24 25.42 -11.37
C PRO A 28 4.16 24.48 -11.92
N ARG A 29 3.30 23.99 -11.04
CA ARG A 29 2.17 23.13 -11.42
C ARG A 29 1.12 23.94 -12.16
N LEU A 30 0.58 23.35 -13.21
CA LEU A 30 -0.47 23.96 -14.01
C LEU A 30 -1.83 23.60 -13.41
N THR A 31 -2.67 24.63 -13.23
CA THR A 31 -4.05 24.46 -12.76
C THR A 31 -5.03 24.77 -13.87
N TYR A 32 -5.96 23.85 -14.11
CA TYR A 32 -6.96 23.93 -15.16
C TYR A 32 -8.36 24.03 -14.54
N LYS A 33 -9.22 24.85 -15.15
CA LYS A 33 -10.66 24.93 -14.85
C LYS A 33 -11.52 24.39 -16.00
N THR A 34 -10.89 23.67 -16.93
CA THR A 34 -11.49 23.23 -18.20
C THR A 34 -12.08 21.82 -18.08
N VAL A 35 -12.90 21.61 -17.05
CA VAL A 35 -13.63 20.34 -16.89
C VAL A 35 -14.74 20.30 -17.94
N SER A 36 -14.62 19.34 -18.86
CA SER A 36 -15.53 19.14 -20.00
C SER A 36 -16.77 18.36 -19.59
N GLY A 37 -16.60 17.36 -18.73
CA GLY A 37 -17.69 16.52 -18.26
C GLY A 37 -17.28 15.58 -17.14
N VAL A 38 -18.28 15.05 -16.44
CA VAL A 38 -18.14 14.09 -15.35
C VAL A 38 -19.07 12.91 -15.63
N ASN A 39 -18.53 11.70 -15.66
CA ASN A 39 -19.30 10.48 -15.91
C ASN A 39 -18.85 9.36 -14.98
N GLY A 40 -19.74 8.90 -14.09
CA GLY A 40 -19.40 7.90 -13.08
C GLY A 40 -18.17 8.33 -12.27
N PRO A 41 -17.10 7.52 -12.18
CA PRO A 41 -15.86 7.88 -11.48
C PRO A 41 -14.89 8.77 -12.29
N LEU A 42 -15.23 9.10 -13.54
CA LEU A 42 -14.34 9.77 -14.49
C LEU A 42 -14.64 11.27 -14.62
N VAL A 43 -13.59 12.07 -14.68
CA VAL A 43 -13.60 13.51 -14.96
C VAL A 43 -12.80 13.76 -16.22
N ILE A 44 -13.41 14.39 -17.21
CA ILE A 44 -12.80 14.67 -18.51
C ILE A 44 -12.36 16.13 -18.51
N LEU A 45 -11.08 16.37 -18.79
CA LEU A 45 -10.47 17.68 -18.91
C LEU A 45 -10.10 17.94 -20.38
N ASP A 46 -10.46 19.12 -20.88
CA ASP A 46 -10.05 19.62 -22.20
C ASP A 46 -8.93 20.67 -22.04
N GLU A 47 -8.20 20.96 -23.12
CA GLU A 47 -7.13 21.97 -23.18
C GLU A 47 -5.95 21.77 -22.20
N VAL A 48 -5.68 20.52 -21.82
CA VAL A 48 -4.53 20.18 -20.98
C VAL A 48 -3.25 20.18 -21.83
N LYS A 49 -2.20 20.85 -21.34
CA LYS A 49 -0.90 20.90 -22.02
C LYS A 49 -0.06 19.69 -21.63
N PHE A 50 0.26 18.84 -22.61
CA PHE A 50 1.12 17.67 -22.47
C PHE A 50 0.77 16.77 -21.27
N PRO A 51 -0.49 16.29 -21.16
CA PRO A 51 -0.86 15.39 -20.08
C PRO A 51 -0.05 14.08 -20.15
N LYS A 52 0.42 13.58 -19.00
CA LYS A 52 1.11 12.29 -18.93
C LYS A 52 0.15 11.19 -18.51
N PHE A 53 0.38 9.98 -19.00
CA PHE A 53 -0.34 8.79 -18.56
C PHE A 53 0.04 8.44 -17.11
N ALA A 54 -0.94 7.96 -16.32
CA ALA A 54 -0.78 7.59 -14.92
C ALA A 54 -0.33 8.73 -13.96
N GLU A 55 -0.38 9.97 -14.43
CA GLU A 55 -0.06 11.18 -13.65
C GLU A 55 -1.10 11.42 -12.55
N ILE A 56 -0.66 11.94 -11.41
CA ILE A 56 -1.56 12.33 -10.32
C ILE A 56 -2.09 13.75 -10.53
N VAL A 57 -3.38 13.92 -10.23
CA VAL A 57 -4.10 15.19 -10.31
C VAL A 57 -4.75 15.46 -8.96
N GLN A 58 -4.63 16.69 -8.48
CA GLN A 58 -5.34 17.17 -7.31
C GLN A 58 -6.54 18.01 -7.75
N LEU A 59 -7.74 17.55 -7.40
CA LEU A 59 -8.98 18.24 -7.69
C LEU A 59 -9.43 19.02 -6.45
N ARG A 60 -9.54 20.34 -6.57
CA ARG A 60 -10.14 21.20 -5.55
C ARG A 60 -11.56 21.54 -5.95
N LEU A 61 -12.52 21.04 -5.19
CA LEU A 61 -13.95 21.31 -5.39
C LEU A 61 -14.29 22.75 -4.96
N ALA A 62 -15.49 23.21 -5.34
CA ALA A 62 -16.01 24.52 -4.95
C ALA A 62 -16.09 24.69 -3.42
N ASP A 63 -16.38 23.61 -2.69
CA ASP A 63 -16.47 23.58 -1.23
C ASP A 63 -15.09 23.65 -0.54
N GLY A 64 -14.00 23.67 -1.32
CA GLY A 64 -12.63 23.66 -0.82
C GLY A 64 -12.09 22.28 -0.47
N THR A 65 -12.89 21.22 -0.57
CA THR A 65 -12.43 19.84 -0.41
C THR A 65 -11.46 19.47 -1.52
N ILE A 66 -10.40 18.75 -1.16
CA ILE A 66 -9.37 18.29 -2.08
C ILE A 66 -9.54 16.79 -2.27
N ARG A 67 -9.60 16.37 -3.54
CA ARG A 67 -9.65 14.97 -3.97
C ARG A 67 -8.44 14.65 -4.83
N SER A 68 -8.07 13.39 -4.84
CA SER A 68 -6.96 12.89 -5.64
C SER A 68 -7.49 12.09 -6.81
N GLY A 69 -6.83 12.19 -7.94
CA GLY A 69 -7.15 11.38 -9.11
C GLY A 69 -5.92 10.99 -9.90
N GLN A 70 -6.12 10.04 -10.80
CA GLN A 70 -5.09 9.54 -11.69
C GLN A 70 -5.54 9.68 -13.14
N VAL A 71 -4.64 10.13 -14.01
CA VAL A 71 -4.89 10.17 -15.46
C VAL A 71 -4.91 8.74 -16.01
N LEU A 72 -6.05 8.31 -16.54
CA LEU A 72 -6.23 7.00 -17.17
C LEU A 72 -5.96 7.03 -18.68
N GLU A 73 -6.39 8.09 -19.37
CA GLU A 73 -6.24 8.18 -20.81
C GLU A 73 -5.89 9.61 -21.23
N VAL A 74 -5.04 9.73 -22.25
CA VAL A 74 -4.65 10.99 -22.85
C VAL A 74 -4.86 10.91 -24.36
N SER A 75 -5.54 11.90 -24.92
CA SER A 75 -5.77 12.00 -26.36
C SER A 75 -5.60 13.45 -26.80
N GLY A 76 -4.44 13.75 -27.40
CA GLY A 76 -4.06 15.12 -27.78
C GLY A 76 -4.02 16.05 -26.57
N SER A 77 -4.97 17.00 -26.50
CA SER A 77 -5.13 17.94 -25.38
C SER A 77 -6.20 17.52 -24.38
N LYS A 78 -6.77 16.32 -24.52
CA LYS A 78 -7.78 15.77 -23.60
C LYS A 78 -7.14 14.81 -22.62
N ALA A 79 -7.54 14.89 -21.36
CA ALA A 79 -7.14 13.95 -20.32
C ALA A 79 -8.38 13.42 -19.60
N VAL A 80 -8.44 12.10 -19.44
CA VAL A 80 -9.46 11.41 -18.63
C VAL A 80 -8.83 11.10 -17.28
N VAL A 81 -9.37 11.70 -16.23
CA VAL A 81 -8.91 11.54 -14.85
C VAL A 81 -9.92 10.73 -14.07
N GLN A 82 -9.47 9.66 -13.43
CA GLN A 82 -10.27 8.90 -12.49
C GLN A 82 -10.06 9.45 -11.07
N VAL A 83 -11.15 9.78 -10.37
CA VAL A 83 -11.10 10.37 -9.03
C VAL A 83 -11.26 9.30 -7.97
N PHE A 84 -10.33 9.21 -7.01
CA PHE A 84 -10.31 8.15 -6.00
C PHE A 84 -11.50 8.24 -5.04
N GLU A 85 -11.80 9.44 -4.53
CA GLU A 85 -12.88 9.64 -3.56
C GLU A 85 -14.29 9.75 -4.19
N GLY A 86 -14.38 9.52 -5.51
CA GLY A 86 -15.61 9.65 -6.30
C GLY A 86 -15.87 11.07 -6.81
N THR A 87 -16.94 11.22 -7.57
CA THR A 87 -17.24 12.45 -8.33
C THR A 87 -18.39 13.30 -7.77
N SER A 88 -18.99 12.86 -6.65
CA SER A 88 -20.09 13.58 -6.00
C SER A 88 -19.69 15.00 -5.61
N GLY A 89 -20.38 16.01 -6.15
CA GLY A 89 -20.09 17.43 -5.86
C GLY A 89 -19.02 18.07 -6.76
N ILE A 90 -18.52 17.37 -7.79
CA ILE A 90 -17.66 17.97 -8.80
C ILE A 90 -18.52 18.80 -9.76
N ASP A 91 -18.22 20.08 -9.86
CA ASP A 91 -18.83 21.02 -10.82
C ASP A 91 -17.89 21.28 -12.00
N ALA A 92 -18.45 21.45 -13.19
CA ALA A 92 -17.66 21.73 -14.40
C ALA A 92 -17.05 23.13 -14.40
N LYS A 93 -17.69 24.11 -13.74
CA LYS A 93 -17.24 25.51 -13.77
C LYS A 93 -16.29 25.88 -12.65
N ASN A 94 -16.52 25.37 -11.45
CA ASN A 94 -15.82 25.83 -10.25
C ASN A 94 -14.72 24.88 -9.76
N THR A 95 -14.64 23.66 -10.30
CA THR A 95 -13.60 22.71 -9.90
C THR A 95 -12.26 23.09 -10.54
N LEU A 96 -11.23 23.14 -9.71
CA LEU A 96 -9.84 23.38 -10.11
C LEU A 96 -9.09 22.05 -10.12
N CYS A 97 -8.45 21.72 -11.23
CA CYS A 97 -7.62 20.52 -11.35
C CYS A 97 -6.16 20.91 -11.50
N GLU A 98 -5.33 20.56 -10.52
CA GLU A 98 -3.89 20.81 -10.52
C GLU A 98 -3.15 19.52 -10.86
N PHE A 99 -2.35 19.56 -11.93
CA PHE A 99 -1.54 18.42 -12.37
C PHE A 99 -0.19 18.44 -11.67
N THR A 100 0.19 17.32 -11.03
CA THR A 100 1.44 17.26 -10.26
C THR A 100 2.69 17.12 -11.12
N GLY A 101 2.56 16.66 -12.37
CA GLY A 101 3.67 16.41 -13.29
C GLY A 101 4.36 15.06 -13.10
N ASP A 102 3.94 14.28 -12.11
CA ASP A 102 4.58 13.04 -11.66
C ASP A 102 3.54 11.93 -11.40
N ILE A 103 4.03 10.70 -11.40
CA ILE A 103 3.25 9.50 -11.11
C ILE A 103 2.97 9.37 -9.61
N LEU A 104 2.09 8.44 -9.24
CA LEU A 104 1.77 8.17 -7.85
C LEU A 104 2.98 7.53 -7.14
N ARG A 105 3.66 8.32 -6.31
CA ARG A 105 4.72 7.84 -5.41
C ARG A 105 4.23 7.77 -3.98
N THR A 106 4.59 6.70 -3.29
CA THR A 106 4.25 6.50 -1.88
C THR A 106 5.46 6.80 -1.00
N PRO A 107 5.28 7.59 0.07
CA PRO A 107 6.32 7.74 1.08
C PRO A 107 6.52 6.42 1.80
N VAL A 108 7.74 5.88 1.76
CA VAL A 108 8.12 4.66 2.48
C VAL A 108 9.14 4.97 3.56
N SER A 109 9.06 4.28 4.68
CA SER A 109 9.99 4.37 5.81
C SER A 109 9.84 3.12 6.69
N GLU A 110 10.88 2.79 7.45
CA GLU A 110 10.83 1.75 8.47
C GLU A 110 9.81 2.06 9.57
N ASP A 111 9.53 3.35 9.82
CA ASP A 111 8.55 3.84 10.78
C ASP A 111 7.09 3.49 10.42
N MET A 112 6.87 2.82 9.28
CA MET A 112 5.55 2.29 8.89
C MET A 112 5.17 1.01 9.65
N LEU A 113 6.12 0.30 10.25
CA LEU A 113 5.83 -0.83 11.13
C LEU A 113 5.14 -0.33 12.41
N GLY A 114 4.11 -1.03 12.88
CA GLY A 114 3.30 -0.57 14.02
C GLY A 114 2.19 0.42 13.67
N ARG A 115 2.10 0.86 12.41
CA ARG A 115 1.16 1.89 11.96
C ARG A 115 -0.05 1.28 11.26
N VAL A 116 -1.14 2.04 11.27
CA VAL A 116 -2.36 1.72 10.53
C VAL A 116 -2.67 2.82 9.52
N PHE A 117 -2.78 2.42 8.26
CA PHE A 117 -3.08 3.26 7.10
C PHE A 117 -4.43 2.91 6.49
N ASN A 118 -5.05 3.88 5.80
CA ASN A 118 -6.19 3.62 4.94
C ASN A 118 -5.76 3.10 3.55
N GLY A 119 -6.73 2.79 2.69
CA GLY A 119 -6.49 2.36 1.30
C GLY A 119 -5.77 3.38 0.40
N SER A 120 -5.69 4.64 0.83
CA SER A 120 -4.95 5.72 0.16
C SER A 120 -3.57 5.99 0.80
N GLY A 121 -3.12 5.19 1.77
CA GLY A 121 -1.83 5.36 2.45
C GLY A 121 -1.79 6.48 3.50
N LYS A 122 -2.94 7.04 3.89
CA LYS A 122 -3.04 8.05 4.95
C LYS A 122 -3.15 7.38 6.32
N PRO A 123 -2.51 7.92 7.38
CA PRO A 123 -2.67 7.48 8.76
C PRO A 123 -4.13 7.40 9.22
N ILE A 124 -4.55 6.32 9.86
CA ILE A 124 -5.84 6.23 10.57
C ILE A 124 -5.70 5.96 12.08
N ASP A 125 -4.47 5.76 12.55
CA ASP A 125 -4.10 5.58 13.95
C ASP A 125 -4.03 6.88 14.77
N LYS A 126 -4.41 8.03 14.17
CA LYS A 126 -4.24 9.39 14.74
C LYS A 126 -2.76 9.76 14.99
N GLY A 127 -1.82 9.00 14.44
CA GLY A 127 -0.41 9.35 14.43
C GLY A 127 -0.11 10.48 13.44
N PRO A 128 1.10 11.05 13.50
CA PRO A 128 1.57 12.02 12.51
C PRO A 128 1.68 11.37 11.11
N PRO A 129 1.76 12.20 10.04
CA PRO A 129 2.15 11.70 8.73
C PRO A 129 3.53 11.04 8.79
N ILE A 130 3.76 10.04 7.94
CA ILE A 130 5.04 9.32 7.86
C ILE A 130 6.12 10.30 7.39
N LEU A 131 7.29 10.24 8.03
CA LEU A 131 8.50 10.85 7.49
C LEU A 131 9.12 9.86 6.49
N ALA A 132 8.94 10.13 5.21
CA ALA A 132 9.49 9.31 4.14
C ALA A 132 11.03 9.28 4.16
N GLU A 133 11.60 8.09 4.05
CA GLU A 133 13.02 7.88 3.74
C GLU A 133 13.25 7.86 2.22
N ASP A 134 12.27 7.37 1.47
CA ASP A 134 12.25 7.43 0.01
C ASP A 134 10.81 7.56 -0.52
N TYR A 135 10.69 7.99 -1.78
CA TYR A 135 9.43 8.04 -2.52
C TYR A 135 9.47 7.04 -3.66
N LEU A 136 8.81 5.89 -3.46
CA LEU A 136 8.79 4.81 -4.43
C LEU A 136 7.51 4.83 -5.26
N ASP A 137 7.63 4.46 -6.54
CA ASP A 137 6.47 4.25 -7.42
C ASP A 137 5.67 3.03 -6.96
N ILE A 138 4.35 3.20 -6.88
CA ILE A 138 3.43 2.14 -6.48
C ILE A 138 3.32 1.01 -7.50
N GLN A 139 3.71 1.22 -8.76
CA GLN A 139 3.70 0.15 -9.76
C GLN A 139 4.85 -0.85 -9.55
N GLY A 140 5.82 -0.51 -8.70
CA GLY A 140 7.01 -1.31 -8.47
C GLY A 140 7.92 -1.37 -9.69
N GLN A 141 9.02 -2.12 -9.56
CA GLN A 141 9.94 -2.37 -10.66
C GLN A 141 10.02 -3.88 -10.95
N PRO A 142 9.93 -4.30 -12.23
CA PRO A 142 10.01 -5.71 -12.56
C PRO A 142 11.41 -6.25 -12.22
N ILE A 143 11.46 -7.33 -11.43
CA ILE A 143 12.70 -7.97 -11.02
C ILE A 143 13.27 -8.78 -12.19
N ASN A 144 14.59 -8.63 -12.43
CA ASN A 144 15.30 -9.41 -13.43
C ASN A 144 15.29 -10.92 -13.07
N PRO A 145 14.79 -11.81 -13.96
CA PRO A 145 14.77 -13.24 -13.71
C PRO A 145 16.14 -13.86 -13.38
N TRP A 146 17.23 -13.32 -13.95
CA TRP A 146 18.59 -13.82 -13.69
C TRP A 146 19.06 -13.52 -12.27
N SER A 147 18.63 -12.40 -11.70
CA SER A 147 19.00 -11.96 -10.35
C SER A 147 18.16 -12.64 -9.26
N ARG A 148 17.21 -13.51 -9.63
CA ARG A 148 16.29 -14.15 -8.70
C ARG A 148 16.91 -15.41 -8.11
N ILE A 149 16.94 -15.49 -6.78
CA ILE A 149 17.34 -16.68 -6.03
C ILE A 149 16.13 -17.60 -5.84
N TYR A 150 16.36 -18.92 -5.89
CA TYR A 150 15.30 -19.90 -5.69
C TYR A 150 14.91 -19.98 -4.20
N PRO A 151 13.61 -19.99 -3.86
CA PRO A 151 13.13 -20.23 -2.49
C PRO A 151 13.53 -21.61 -1.96
N GLU A 152 14.36 -21.66 -0.92
CA GLU A 152 14.78 -22.93 -0.29
C GLU A 152 14.30 -23.08 1.16
N GLU A 153 14.00 -21.98 1.84
CA GLU A 153 13.68 -21.99 3.27
C GLU A 153 12.19 -22.13 3.51
N MET A 154 11.79 -23.05 4.39
CA MET A 154 10.40 -23.25 4.76
C MET A 154 9.95 -22.22 5.82
N ILE A 155 8.74 -21.68 5.65
CA ILE A 155 8.03 -20.91 6.65
C ILE A 155 7.12 -21.87 7.43
N GLN A 156 7.22 -21.82 8.75
CA GLN A 156 6.32 -22.54 9.64
C GLN A 156 5.10 -21.67 9.91
N THR A 157 3.91 -22.16 9.57
CA THR A 157 2.65 -21.44 9.78
C THR A 157 1.90 -21.85 11.05
N GLY A 158 2.29 -22.97 11.68
CA GLY A 158 1.62 -23.51 12.88
C GLY A 158 0.36 -24.33 12.58
N ILE A 159 -0.03 -24.44 11.30
CA ILE A 159 -1.18 -25.23 10.86
C ILE A 159 -0.66 -26.52 10.24
N SER A 160 -0.88 -27.67 10.89
CA SER A 160 -0.36 -28.97 10.44
C SER A 160 -0.75 -29.33 9.01
N ALA A 161 -1.97 -28.96 8.58
CA ALA A 161 -2.43 -29.22 7.21
C ALA A 161 -1.64 -28.41 6.16
N ILE A 162 -1.13 -27.24 6.52
CA ILE A 162 -0.28 -26.42 5.65
C ILE A 162 1.16 -26.90 5.78
N ASP A 163 1.69 -26.93 7.01
CA ASP A 163 3.11 -27.21 7.25
C ASP A 163 3.54 -28.62 6.78
N VAL A 164 2.70 -29.64 6.97
CA VAL A 164 3.08 -31.03 6.62
C VAL A 164 2.75 -31.37 5.17
N MET A 165 1.57 -30.97 4.68
CA MET A 165 1.08 -31.42 3.37
C MET A 165 1.41 -30.43 2.25
N ASN A 166 1.39 -29.13 2.54
CA ASN A 166 1.54 -28.04 1.57
C ASN A 166 2.51 -26.98 2.10
N SER A 167 3.72 -27.43 2.48
CA SER A 167 4.75 -26.57 3.07
C SER A 167 5.02 -25.34 2.21
N ILE A 168 5.10 -24.17 2.85
CA ILE A 168 5.29 -22.90 2.16
C ILE A 168 6.77 -22.51 2.23
N ALA A 169 7.37 -22.19 1.08
CA ALA A 169 8.73 -21.66 1.01
C ALA A 169 8.78 -20.13 1.09
N ARG A 170 9.87 -19.57 1.62
CA ARG A 170 10.12 -18.13 1.75
C ARG A 170 10.23 -17.48 0.38
N GLY A 171 9.33 -16.54 0.07
CA GLY A 171 9.23 -15.91 -1.25
C GLY A 171 8.33 -16.66 -2.24
N GLN A 172 7.66 -17.72 -1.80
CA GLN A 172 6.58 -18.37 -2.54
C GLN A 172 5.31 -17.51 -2.50
N LYS A 173 4.48 -17.65 -3.54
CA LYS A 173 3.17 -17.01 -3.65
C LYS A 173 2.11 -18.10 -3.62
N ILE A 174 1.29 -18.15 -2.58
CA ILE A 174 0.25 -19.16 -2.39
C ILE A 174 -1.06 -18.51 -1.95
N PRO A 175 -2.17 -18.68 -2.69
CA PRO A 175 -3.47 -18.16 -2.29
C PRO A 175 -4.20 -19.11 -1.34
N ILE A 176 -5.05 -18.56 -0.48
CA ILE A 176 -6.04 -19.32 0.30
C ILE A 176 -7.39 -19.16 -0.38
N PHE A 177 -7.92 -20.24 -0.96
CA PHE A 177 -9.26 -20.22 -1.51
C PHE A 177 -10.29 -20.52 -0.42
N SER A 178 -11.29 -19.65 -0.32
CA SER A 178 -12.38 -19.77 0.63
C SER A 178 -13.71 -19.38 -0.02
N ALA A 179 -14.79 -19.49 0.75
CA ALA A 179 -16.14 -19.11 0.36
C ALA A 179 -16.73 -18.15 1.40
N ALA A 180 -17.75 -17.39 0.99
CA ALA A 180 -18.47 -16.50 1.89
C ALA A 180 -19.03 -17.27 3.10
N GLY A 181 -18.78 -16.74 4.31
CA GLY A 181 -19.20 -17.35 5.57
C GLY A 181 -18.23 -18.37 6.16
N LEU A 182 -17.16 -18.76 5.46
CA LEU A 182 -16.10 -19.59 6.04
C LEU A 182 -15.09 -18.74 6.83
N PRO A 183 -14.41 -19.31 7.84
CA PRO A 183 -13.50 -18.59 8.75
C PRO A 183 -12.11 -18.34 8.13
N HIS A 184 -12.03 -17.84 6.89
CA HIS A 184 -10.74 -17.53 6.26
C HIS A 184 -9.98 -16.40 6.98
N ASN A 185 -10.71 -15.45 7.58
CA ASN A 185 -10.11 -14.37 8.35
C ASN A 185 -9.42 -14.87 9.62
N GLU A 186 -10.02 -15.85 10.30
CA GLU A 186 -9.43 -16.46 11.50
C GLU A 186 -8.17 -17.26 11.15
N ILE A 187 -8.19 -17.99 10.02
CA ILE A 187 -7.01 -18.70 9.52
C ILE A 187 -5.90 -17.72 9.14
N ALA A 188 -6.23 -16.62 8.45
CA ALA A 188 -5.26 -15.59 8.08
C ALA A 188 -4.63 -14.94 9.33
N ALA A 189 -5.45 -14.59 10.33
CA ALA A 189 -4.97 -14.08 11.60
C ALA A 189 -4.09 -15.10 12.33
N GLN A 190 -4.47 -16.38 12.35
CA GLN A 190 -3.65 -17.45 12.92
C GLN A 190 -2.29 -17.56 12.22
N ILE A 191 -2.25 -17.52 10.89
CA ILE A 191 -1.00 -17.54 10.13
C ILE A 191 -0.16 -16.32 10.50
N CYS A 192 -0.72 -15.11 10.60
CA CYS A 192 0.04 -13.94 11.03
C CYS A 192 0.70 -14.13 12.40
N ARG A 193 -0.03 -14.70 13.38
CA ARG A 193 0.46 -14.89 14.75
C ARG A 193 1.54 -15.95 14.86
N GLN A 194 1.44 -17.01 14.07
CA GLN A 194 2.27 -18.21 14.19
C GLN A 194 3.36 -18.28 13.13
N ALA A 195 3.31 -17.44 12.10
CA ALA A 195 4.31 -17.39 11.04
C ALA A 195 5.68 -17.07 11.62
N GLY A 196 6.62 -17.96 11.34
CA GLY A 196 8.03 -17.78 11.68
C GLY A 196 8.92 -18.65 10.81
N LEU A 197 10.22 -18.38 10.84
CA LEU A 197 11.19 -19.30 10.23
C LEU A 197 11.30 -20.59 11.05
N VAL A 198 11.47 -21.71 10.35
CA VAL A 198 11.79 -22.98 11.00
C VAL A 198 13.17 -22.85 11.67
N LYS A 199 13.20 -22.89 13.00
CA LYS A 199 14.43 -22.84 13.79
C LYS A 199 15.20 -24.16 13.62
N LEU A 200 16.18 -24.17 12.72
CA LEU A 200 17.07 -25.30 12.49
C LEU A 200 18.33 -25.18 13.38
N PRO A 201 18.73 -26.22 14.12
CA PRO A 201 19.96 -26.18 14.92
C PRO A 201 21.18 -26.07 14.00
N GLY A 202 21.84 -24.91 13.99
CA GLY A 202 23.10 -24.68 13.26
C GLY A 202 23.09 -23.61 12.17
N LYS A 203 21.96 -22.90 11.93
CA LYS A 203 21.94 -21.68 11.12
C LYS A 203 22.38 -20.45 11.93
N SER A 204 22.88 -19.44 11.23
CA SER A 204 23.63 -18.30 11.78
C SER A 204 22.76 -17.38 12.65
N VAL A 205 23.38 -16.83 13.69
CA VAL A 205 22.82 -15.92 14.72
C VAL A 205 22.24 -14.61 14.15
N LEU A 206 22.47 -14.30 12.87
CA LEU A 206 22.00 -13.08 12.19
C LEU A 206 20.60 -13.23 11.56
N ASP A 207 20.21 -14.44 11.14
CA ASP A 207 18.89 -14.71 10.54
C ASP A 207 17.82 -15.11 11.58
N ASP A 208 18.25 -15.39 12.82
CA ASP A 208 17.42 -15.94 13.90
C ASP A 208 16.79 -14.85 14.81
N HIS A 209 16.96 -13.56 14.50
CA HIS A 209 16.33 -12.50 15.29
C HIS A 209 14.85 -12.38 14.95
N GLU A 210 13.96 -12.66 15.90
CA GLU A 210 12.50 -12.56 15.71
C GLU A 210 12.06 -11.16 15.24
N ASP A 211 12.81 -10.11 15.59
CA ASP A 211 12.56 -8.73 15.15
C ASP A 211 12.81 -8.48 13.65
N ASN A 212 13.41 -9.43 12.91
CA ASN A 212 13.63 -9.27 11.47
C ASN A 212 12.45 -9.76 10.63
N PHE A 213 11.37 -10.24 11.25
CA PHE A 213 10.15 -10.65 10.57
C PHE A 213 9.10 -9.52 10.61
N ALA A 214 8.67 -9.07 9.45
CA ALA A 214 7.68 -8.01 9.29
C ALA A 214 6.44 -8.56 8.57
N ILE A 215 5.26 -8.09 8.99
CA ILE A 215 3.99 -8.49 8.38
C ILE A 215 3.38 -7.26 7.73
N VAL A 216 3.07 -7.35 6.44
CA VAL A 216 2.31 -6.32 5.74
C VAL A 216 0.93 -6.88 5.43
N PHE A 217 -0.08 -6.30 6.05
CA PHE A 217 -1.45 -6.77 5.93
C PHE A 217 -2.28 -5.74 5.18
N ALA A 218 -2.88 -6.15 4.07
CA ALA A 218 -3.75 -5.30 3.27
C ALA A 218 -5.17 -5.87 3.24
N ALA A 219 -6.12 -5.10 3.78
CA ALA A 219 -7.55 -5.38 3.78
C ALA A 219 -8.25 -4.50 2.75
N MET A 220 -9.09 -5.08 1.89
CA MET A 220 -9.77 -4.42 0.77
C MET A 220 -11.25 -4.75 0.79
N GLY A 221 -12.10 -3.73 0.89
CA GLY A 221 -13.55 -3.90 0.93
C GLY A 221 -14.02 -4.73 2.12
N VAL A 222 -13.29 -4.72 3.23
CA VAL A 222 -13.66 -5.50 4.42
C VAL A 222 -14.73 -4.80 5.25
N ASN A 223 -15.57 -5.58 5.92
CA ASN A 223 -16.54 -5.03 6.86
C ASN A 223 -15.84 -4.42 8.07
N MET A 224 -16.50 -3.46 8.72
CA MET A 224 -15.99 -2.83 9.94
C MET A 224 -15.73 -3.85 11.07
N GLU A 225 -16.56 -4.90 11.17
CA GLU A 225 -16.37 -5.98 12.14
C GLU A 225 -15.08 -6.77 11.87
N THR A 226 -14.82 -7.12 10.60
CA THR A 226 -13.60 -7.81 10.17
C THR A 226 -12.36 -6.97 10.40
N ALA A 227 -12.41 -5.67 10.08
CA ALA A 227 -11.31 -4.75 10.35
C ALA A 227 -11.01 -4.63 11.85
N ARG A 228 -12.05 -4.56 12.69
CA ARG A 228 -11.90 -4.57 14.15
C ARG A 228 -11.32 -5.88 14.66
N PHE A 229 -11.77 -7.01 14.13
CA PHE A 229 -11.25 -8.33 14.47
C PHE A 229 -9.74 -8.40 14.24
N PHE A 230 -9.26 -8.02 13.06
CA PHE A 230 -7.82 -8.03 12.77
C PHE A 230 -7.05 -7.06 13.67
N LYS A 231 -7.57 -5.85 13.87
CA LYS A 231 -6.91 -4.86 14.73
C LYS A 231 -6.78 -5.36 16.17
N GLN A 232 -7.87 -5.89 16.74
CA GLN A 232 -7.88 -6.42 18.09
C GLN A 232 -6.94 -7.62 18.22
N ASP A 233 -6.95 -8.53 17.24
CA ASP A 233 -6.05 -9.69 17.25
C ASP A 233 -4.58 -9.25 17.22
N PHE A 234 -4.19 -8.28 16.39
CA PHE A 234 -2.81 -7.80 16.36
C PHE A 234 -2.40 -7.02 17.61
N GLU A 235 -3.34 -6.30 18.25
CA GLU A 235 -3.10 -5.60 19.52
C GLU A 235 -2.95 -6.60 20.70
N GLU A 236 -3.79 -7.63 20.79
CA GLU A 236 -3.78 -8.61 21.88
C GLU A 236 -2.53 -9.50 21.88
N ASN A 237 -2.03 -9.85 20.68
CA ASN A 237 -0.89 -10.75 20.54
C ASN A 237 0.47 -10.03 20.60
N GLY A 238 0.47 -8.70 20.74
CA GLY A 238 1.70 -7.90 20.79
C GLY A 238 2.49 -7.85 19.48
N SER A 239 1.96 -8.44 18.39
CA SER A 239 2.61 -8.42 17.07
C SER A 239 2.49 -7.07 16.36
N MET A 240 1.69 -6.14 16.89
CA MET A 240 1.43 -4.84 16.26
C MET A 240 2.72 -4.11 15.89
N GLU A 241 3.76 -4.12 16.74
CA GLU A 241 5.02 -3.40 16.51
C GLU A 241 5.70 -3.79 15.18
N ASN A 242 5.51 -5.03 14.71
CA ASN A 242 6.11 -5.55 13.48
C ASN A 242 5.10 -5.67 12.32
N VAL A 243 3.88 -5.16 12.49
CA VAL A 243 2.81 -5.24 11.49
C VAL A 243 2.53 -3.85 10.91
N CYS A 244 2.51 -3.74 9.58
CA CYS A 244 2.00 -2.59 8.85
C CYS A 244 0.62 -2.93 8.28
N LEU A 245 -0.41 -2.20 8.72
CA LEU A 245 -1.81 -2.45 8.33
C LEU A 245 -2.27 -1.41 7.30
N PHE A 246 -2.74 -1.89 6.14
CA PHE A 246 -3.50 -1.10 5.18
C PHE A 246 -4.95 -1.57 5.21
N LEU A 247 -5.87 -0.71 5.65
CA LEU A 247 -7.28 -1.04 5.77
C LEU A 247 -8.11 -0.17 4.82
N ASN A 248 -8.74 -0.81 3.84
CA ASN A 248 -9.81 -0.23 3.05
C ASN A 248 -11.13 -0.93 3.44
N LEU A 249 -12.03 -0.15 4.02
CA LEU A 249 -13.32 -0.62 4.49
C LEU A 249 -14.34 -0.68 3.34
N ALA A 250 -15.43 -1.42 3.54
CA ALA A 250 -16.51 -1.51 2.56
C ALA A 250 -17.19 -0.16 2.24
N ASN A 251 -17.15 0.81 3.16
CA ASN A 251 -17.67 2.17 2.97
C ASN A 251 -16.68 3.10 2.27
N ASP A 252 -15.41 2.70 2.15
CA ASP A 252 -14.41 3.50 1.45
C ASP A 252 -14.58 3.33 -0.08
N PRO A 253 -14.12 4.32 -0.87
CA PRO A 253 -14.28 4.29 -2.32
C PRO A 253 -13.67 3.04 -2.97
N THR A 254 -14.33 2.51 -4.01
CA THR A 254 -13.90 1.27 -4.66
C THR A 254 -12.56 1.40 -5.37
N ILE A 255 -12.19 2.59 -5.82
CA ILE A 255 -10.91 2.84 -6.50
C ILE A 255 -9.73 2.73 -5.54
N GLU A 256 -9.90 3.07 -4.25
CA GLU A 256 -8.86 2.85 -3.24
C GLU A 256 -8.47 1.36 -3.14
N ARG A 257 -9.41 0.44 -3.41
CA ARG A 257 -9.12 -1.01 -3.41
C ARG A 257 -8.10 -1.38 -4.47
N ILE A 258 -8.05 -0.67 -5.60
CA ILE A 258 -7.12 -0.96 -6.69
C ILE A 258 -5.68 -0.57 -6.31
N ILE A 259 -5.52 0.53 -5.59
CA ILE A 259 -4.21 1.02 -5.15
C ILE A 259 -3.73 0.35 -3.85
N THR A 260 -4.64 -0.13 -3.00
CA THR A 260 -4.31 -0.71 -1.68
C THR A 260 -3.26 -1.83 -1.76
N PRO A 261 -3.38 -2.86 -2.63
CA PRO A 261 -2.33 -3.88 -2.80
C PRO A 261 -1.02 -3.31 -3.28
N ARG A 262 -1.05 -2.30 -4.15
CA ARG A 262 0.16 -1.67 -4.69
C ARG A 262 0.92 -0.96 -3.58
N LEU A 263 0.22 -0.17 -2.75
CA LEU A 263 0.79 0.46 -1.57
C LEU A 263 1.42 -0.56 -0.61
N ALA A 264 0.69 -1.65 -0.33
CA ALA A 264 1.18 -2.71 0.55
C ALA A 264 2.41 -3.41 -0.02
N LEU A 265 2.42 -3.71 -1.32
CA LEU A 265 3.57 -4.35 -1.98
C LEU A 265 4.78 -3.41 -2.05
N THR A 266 4.60 -2.13 -2.32
CA THR A 266 5.70 -1.15 -2.31
C THR A 266 6.32 -1.01 -0.92
N ALA A 267 5.50 -0.97 0.14
CA ALA A 267 6.01 -0.99 1.51
C ALA A 267 6.74 -2.31 1.82
N ALA A 268 6.21 -3.45 1.37
CA ALA A 268 6.83 -4.75 1.53
C ALA A 268 8.17 -4.87 0.77
N GLU A 269 8.26 -4.34 -0.45
CA GLU A 269 9.48 -4.32 -1.26
C GLU A 269 10.55 -3.45 -0.62
N PHE A 270 10.18 -2.29 -0.08
CA PHE A 270 11.08 -1.43 0.68
C PHE A 270 11.66 -2.18 1.89
N LEU A 271 10.80 -2.76 2.72
CA LEU A 271 11.21 -3.51 3.92
C LEU A 271 12.06 -4.74 3.56
N ALA A 272 11.74 -5.44 2.48
CA ALA A 272 12.45 -6.65 2.08
C ALA A 272 13.80 -6.38 1.41
N TYR A 273 13.87 -5.41 0.49
CA TYR A 273 15.06 -5.19 -0.34
C TYR A 273 15.98 -4.10 0.17
N GLN A 274 15.47 -3.10 0.89
CA GLN A 274 16.29 -2.01 1.43
C GLN A 274 16.64 -2.22 2.91
N CYS A 275 15.69 -2.73 3.69
CA CYS A 275 15.87 -2.96 5.14
C CYS A 275 16.24 -4.41 5.49
N GLU A 276 16.37 -5.30 4.49
CA GLU A 276 16.74 -6.72 4.64
C GLU A 276 15.82 -7.52 5.59
N LYS A 277 14.55 -7.11 5.73
CA LYS A 277 13.56 -7.81 6.58
C LYS A 277 12.89 -8.97 5.85
N HIS A 278 12.50 -9.98 6.59
CA HIS A 278 11.65 -11.05 6.09
C HIS A 278 10.19 -10.63 6.14
N VAL A 279 9.61 -10.39 4.97
CA VAL A 279 8.24 -9.85 4.87
C VAL A 279 7.24 -10.93 4.49
N LEU A 280 6.18 -11.06 5.30
CA LEU A 280 4.97 -11.80 4.96
C LEU A 280 3.88 -10.81 4.55
N VAL A 281 3.43 -10.89 3.29
CA VAL A 281 2.35 -10.06 2.78
C VAL A 281 1.05 -10.86 2.74
N ILE A 282 0.00 -10.33 3.36
CA ILE A 282 -1.34 -10.93 3.32
C ILE A 282 -2.29 -9.91 2.68
N LEU A 283 -2.95 -10.34 1.60
CA LEU A 283 -3.92 -9.56 0.86
C LEU A 283 -5.29 -10.20 0.99
N THR A 284 -6.25 -9.47 1.56
CA THR A 284 -7.65 -9.89 1.72
C THR A 284 -8.57 -8.71 1.43
N ASP A 285 -9.72 -8.78 0.77
CA ASP A 285 -10.19 -9.85 -0.09
C ASP A 285 -9.84 -9.53 -1.56
N MET A 286 -9.19 -10.48 -2.24
CA MET A 286 -8.86 -10.34 -3.66
C MET A 286 -10.09 -10.37 -4.57
N SER A 287 -11.22 -10.93 -4.09
CA SER A 287 -12.50 -10.88 -4.80
C SER A 287 -13.01 -9.45 -4.89
N SER A 288 -12.97 -8.70 -3.79
CA SER A 288 -13.32 -7.26 -3.74
C SER A 288 -12.41 -6.41 -4.62
N TYR A 289 -11.13 -6.76 -4.73
CA TYR A 289 -10.22 -6.13 -5.68
C TYR A 289 -10.64 -6.38 -7.13
N ALA A 290 -10.95 -7.63 -7.49
CA ALA A 290 -11.39 -7.99 -8.84
C ALA A 290 -12.75 -7.37 -9.21
N GLU A 291 -13.66 -7.23 -8.25
CA GLU A 291 -14.93 -6.52 -8.44
C GLU A 291 -14.71 -5.03 -8.70
N ALA A 292 -13.81 -4.39 -7.94
CA ALA A 292 -13.42 -2.99 -8.18
C ALA A 292 -12.76 -2.82 -9.56
N LEU A 293 -11.91 -3.77 -9.96
CA LEU A 293 -11.28 -3.76 -11.28
C LEU A 293 -12.29 -3.95 -12.42
N ARG A 294 -13.42 -4.62 -12.17
CA ARG A 294 -14.51 -4.78 -13.15
C ARG A 294 -15.42 -3.55 -13.21
N GLU A 295 -15.55 -2.82 -12.12
CA GLU A 295 -16.37 -1.59 -12.05
C GLU A 295 -15.72 -0.43 -12.82
N VAL A 296 -14.39 -0.36 -12.81
CA VAL A 296 -13.58 0.64 -13.52
C VAL A 296 -13.45 0.30 -15.00
#